data_AF-A0A7V5WK85-F1
#
_entry.id   AF-A0A7V5WK85-F1
#
_cell.length_a   1.000
_cell.length_b   1.000
_cell.length_c   1.000
_cell.angle_alpha   90.00
_cell.angle_beta   90.00
_cell.angle_gamma   90.00
#
_symmetry.space_group_name_H-M   'P 1'
#
loop_
_entity.id
_entity.type
_entity.pdbx_description
1 polymer ?
#
loop_
_entity_poly.entity_id
_entity_poly.type
_entity_poly.pdbx_seq_one_letter_code
_entity_poly.pdbx_strand_id
1 'polypeptide(L)'
;MHGRLFLPWPVVLCGLLALSVLSGCGYKSRPVSPQEIVPKAVTDLQYELDDKGVTLRWTYPAETVKGDDLSEILSFKLYRAVVAPEQYCETCPIPFGEPLDIPGGAIAAGKPRQAVYETTLLRPGNLYFFKVRSRTGWWAESEDSNIVSFMWNIPPAAPADVTVQPGDGRVSLAWAAVTARMNGTPIREPVGYRVYRSQGGGPFTPLTGLLNETGYVDTKVVNGRKYSYQVQAVTMYEMGEVGGGASQPVEAVPVDRTPPPAPVGVKAVMTSTGVKVVWDPVQHRDVRGYRVYRRVEGERQPVLLGEVKVPATIFDDRTPPGAVRWFYSVSSIDGASPVNESPASEEAEMFR
;
A
#
# COMPACT_ATOMS: atom_id res chain seq x y z
N MET A 1 -99.13 -41.57 38.71
CA MET A 1 -98.82 -40.39 39.54
C MET A 1 -97.39 -39.96 39.24
N HIS A 2 -97.19 -38.66 39.05
CA HIS A 2 -95.92 -38.03 38.70
C HIS A 2 -94.83 -38.23 39.76
N GLY A 3 -93.58 -38.34 39.32
CA GLY A 3 -92.40 -38.24 40.17
C GLY A 3 -91.12 -38.08 39.35
N ARG A 4 -90.80 -36.84 38.98
CA ARG A 4 -89.48 -36.45 38.47
C ARG A 4 -88.43 -36.69 39.56
N LEU A 5 -87.29 -37.28 39.21
CA LEU A 5 -86.06 -37.19 40.01
C LEU A 5 -84.89 -36.83 39.07
N PHE A 6 -84.38 -35.63 39.31
CA PHE A 6 -83.17 -35.05 38.71
C PHE A 6 -81.97 -35.93 39.05
N LEU A 7 -81.21 -36.35 38.03
CA LEU A 7 -79.87 -36.88 38.23
C LEU A 7 -78.84 -35.74 38.20
N PRO A 8 -77.91 -35.69 39.17
CA PRO A 8 -76.98 -34.59 39.34
C PRO A 8 -75.81 -34.65 38.36
N TRP A 9 -75.28 -33.46 38.08
CA TRP A 9 -74.33 -33.08 37.04
C TRP A 9 -72.82 -33.47 37.25
N PRO A 10 -72.30 -34.16 38.29
CA PRO A 10 -70.84 -34.30 38.43
C PRO A 10 -70.24 -35.60 37.88
N VAL A 11 -71.01 -36.51 37.24
CA VAL A 11 -70.46 -37.84 36.84
C VAL A 11 -70.07 -37.93 35.36
N VAL A 12 -70.52 -37.01 34.50
CA VAL A 12 -70.21 -37.06 33.04
C VAL A 12 -69.01 -36.20 32.66
N LEU A 13 -68.58 -35.23 33.48
CA LEU A 13 -67.45 -34.34 33.12
C LEU A 13 -66.07 -34.84 33.58
N CYS A 14 -66.00 -35.80 34.52
CA CYS A 14 -64.73 -36.45 34.88
C CYS A 14 -64.24 -37.46 33.82
N GLY A 15 -65.12 -37.93 32.95
CA GLY A 15 -64.75 -38.82 31.83
C GLY A 15 -64.11 -38.09 30.64
N LEU A 16 -64.35 -36.78 30.50
CA LEU A 16 -63.85 -35.97 29.36
C LEU A 16 -62.56 -35.19 29.66
N LEU A 17 -62.16 -35.07 30.93
CA LEU A 17 -60.88 -34.46 31.34
C LEU A 17 -59.74 -35.47 31.52
N ALA A 18 -60.03 -36.77 31.50
CA ALA A 18 -59.02 -37.83 31.60
C ALA A 18 -58.44 -38.28 30.25
N LEU A 19 -59.03 -37.86 29.12
CA LEU A 19 -58.54 -38.23 27.77
C LEU A 19 -57.71 -37.14 27.07
N SER A 20 -57.55 -35.95 27.65
CA SER A 20 -56.78 -34.84 27.05
C SER A 20 -55.34 -34.72 27.56
N VAL A 21 -54.88 -35.61 28.45
CA VAL A 21 -53.53 -35.55 29.05
C VAL A 21 -52.51 -36.48 28.35
N LEU A 22 -52.88 -37.17 27.27
CA LEU A 22 -51.99 -38.11 26.56
C LEU A 22 -51.63 -37.71 25.12
N SER A 23 -51.88 -36.46 24.73
CA SER A 23 -51.51 -35.93 23.40
C SER A 23 -50.32 -34.96 23.46
N GLY A 24 -49.42 -35.14 24.42
CA GLY A 24 -48.11 -34.49 24.42
C GLY A 24 -47.09 -35.37 23.69
N CYS A 25 -47.04 -35.32 22.35
CA CYS A 25 -45.94 -35.89 21.58
C CYS A 25 -44.67 -35.06 21.78
N GLY A 26 -44.13 -35.03 23.00
CA GLY A 26 -42.76 -34.63 23.25
C GLY A 26 -41.84 -35.75 22.78
N TYR A 27 -41.37 -35.67 21.54
CA TYR A 27 -40.34 -36.58 21.03
C TYR A 27 -39.08 -36.37 21.86
N LYS A 28 -38.81 -37.27 22.81
CA LYS A 28 -37.51 -37.32 23.50
C LYS A 28 -36.50 -37.85 22.50
N SER A 29 -35.93 -36.95 21.70
CA SER A 29 -34.74 -37.26 20.92
C SER A 29 -33.61 -37.66 21.89
N ARG A 30 -32.66 -38.44 21.39
CA ARG A 30 -31.49 -38.81 22.19
C ARG A 30 -30.82 -37.52 22.68
N PRO A 31 -30.31 -37.50 23.93
CA PRO A 31 -29.49 -36.38 24.40
C PRO A 31 -28.38 -36.14 23.38
N VAL A 32 -28.39 -34.96 22.75
CA VAL A 32 -27.32 -34.51 21.87
C VAL A 32 -26.10 -34.31 22.75
N SER A 33 -25.00 -35.01 22.44
CA SER A 33 -23.80 -34.84 23.26
C SER A 33 -23.33 -33.39 23.17
N PRO A 34 -22.85 -32.75 24.25
CA PRO A 34 -22.41 -31.35 24.18
C PRO A 34 -21.40 -31.09 23.05
N GLN A 35 -20.57 -32.09 22.74
CA GLN A 35 -19.59 -32.05 21.65
C GLN A 35 -20.18 -32.08 20.24
N GLU A 36 -21.43 -32.51 20.05
CA GLU A 36 -22.12 -32.48 18.74
C GLU A 36 -22.53 -31.08 18.31
N ILE A 37 -22.50 -30.10 19.21
CA ILE A 37 -22.93 -28.72 18.90
C ILE A 37 -21.82 -27.69 19.16
N VAL A 38 -20.67 -28.10 19.71
CA VAL A 38 -19.53 -27.20 19.97
C VAL A 38 -18.87 -26.81 18.65
N PRO A 39 -18.78 -25.51 18.32
CA PRO A 39 -18.09 -25.04 17.12
C PRO A 39 -16.59 -25.30 17.18
N LYS A 40 -15.96 -25.46 16.01
CA LYS A 40 -14.51 -25.31 15.90
C LYS A 40 -14.09 -23.92 16.37
N ALA A 41 -12.91 -23.84 16.97
CA ALA A 41 -12.30 -22.57 17.31
C ALA A 41 -12.03 -21.74 16.06
N VAL A 42 -12.19 -20.43 16.19
CA VAL A 42 -11.78 -19.45 15.18
C VAL A 42 -10.25 -19.48 15.09
N THR A 43 -9.70 -19.58 13.88
CA THR A 43 -8.24 -19.62 13.68
C THR A 43 -7.72 -18.42 12.88
N ASP A 44 -8.62 -17.56 12.40
CA ASP A 44 -8.33 -16.45 11.50
C ASP A 44 -8.69 -15.09 12.10
N LEU A 45 -8.68 -14.98 13.44
CA LEU A 45 -8.84 -13.68 14.09
C LEU A 45 -7.69 -12.77 13.68
N GLN A 46 -8.02 -11.61 13.11
CA GLN A 46 -7.08 -10.61 12.65
C GLN A 46 -7.56 -9.22 13.03
N TYR A 47 -6.65 -8.24 12.98
CA TYR A 47 -6.95 -6.85 13.32
C TYR A 47 -6.38 -5.88 12.28
N GLU A 48 -7.01 -4.72 12.20
CA GLU A 48 -6.55 -3.57 11.43
C GLU A 48 -6.65 -2.33 12.33
N LEU A 49 -5.60 -1.52 12.37
CA LEU A 49 -5.55 -0.27 13.14
C LEU A 49 -5.77 0.91 12.22
N ASP A 50 -6.53 1.89 12.71
CA ASP A 50 -6.68 3.19 12.08
C ASP A 50 -6.36 4.32 13.09
N ASP A 51 -6.67 5.56 12.71
CA ASP A 51 -6.45 6.75 13.54
C ASP A 51 -7.36 6.83 14.77
N LYS A 52 -8.42 6.00 14.84
CA LYS A 52 -9.47 6.06 15.86
C LYS A 52 -9.51 4.83 16.75
N GLY A 53 -9.08 3.67 16.27
CA GLY A 53 -9.13 2.45 17.04
C GLY A 53 -8.67 1.20 16.31
N VAL A 54 -9.31 0.08 16.65
CA VAL A 54 -9.07 -1.22 16.05
C VAL A 54 -10.35 -1.80 15.46
N THR A 55 -10.21 -2.41 14.29
CA THR A 55 -11.21 -3.29 13.68
C THR A 55 -10.72 -4.73 13.77
N LEU A 56 -11.46 -5.59 14.46
CA LEU A 56 -11.23 -7.03 14.52
C LEU A 56 -12.11 -7.74 13.49
N ARG A 57 -11.56 -8.73 12.80
CA ARG A 57 -12.28 -9.55 11.82
C ARG A 57 -11.96 -11.03 12.02
N TRP A 58 -12.97 -11.88 11.85
CA TRP A 58 -12.81 -13.33 11.87
C TRP A 58 -13.93 -14.02 11.10
N THR A 59 -13.71 -15.26 10.68
CA THR A 59 -14.72 -16.05 9.98
C THR A 59 -15.61 -16.81 10.97
N TYR A 60 -16.92 -16.90 10.68
CA TYR A 60 -17.84 -17.74 11.44
C TYR A 60 -17.46 -19.21 11.26
N PRO A 61 -17.28 -19.99 12.34
CA PRO A 61 -17.03 -21.41 12.20
C PRO A 61 -18.26 -22.09 11.59
N ALA A 62 -18.04 -22.78 10.48
CA ALA A 62 -19.09 -23.48 9.72
C ALA A 62 -19.30 -24.92 10.18
N GLU A 63 -18.44 -25.44 11.06
CA GLU A 63 -18.46 -26.83 11.49
C GLU A 63 -18.26 -26.96 13.00
N THR A 64 -18.79 -28.05 13.55
CA THR A 64 -18.53 -28.50 14.92
C THR A 64 -17.15 -29.14 15.04
N VAL A 65 -16.69 -29.38 16.26
CA VAL A 65 -15.45 -30.13 16.53
C VAL A 65 -15.47 -31.56 15.97
N LYS A 66 -16.64 -32.13 15.69
CA LYS A 66 -16.80 -33.43 15.03
C LYS A 66 -16.90 -33.35 13.51
N GLY A 67 -16.97 -32.14 12.94
CA GLY A 67 -17.10 -31.91 11.50
C GLY A 67 -18.55 -31.87 10.99
N ASP A 68 -19.53 -31.75 11.88
CA ASP A 68 -20.93 -31.55 11.50
C ASP A 68 -21.17 -30.09 11.10
N ASP A 69 -21.99 -29.84 10.08
CA ASP A 69 -22.29 -28.48 9.62
C ASP A 69 -23.07 -27.67 10.67
N LEU A 70 -22.67 -26.41 10.86
CA LEU A 70 -23.36 -25.42 11.67
C LEU A 70 -24.18 -24.48 10.80
N SER A 71 -25.47 -24.37 11.10
CA SER A 71 -26.37 -23.43 10.41
C SER A 71 -26.38 -22.04 11.05
N GLU A 72 -25.91 -21.90 12.28
CA GLU A 72 -25.99 -20.65 13.06
C GLU A 72 -24.93 -20.61 14.16
N ILE A 73 -24.43 -19.41 14.43
CA ILE A 73 -23.73 -19.08 15.68
C ILE A 73 -24.63 -18.13 16.47
N LEU A 74 -24.92 -18.42 17.74
CA LEU A 74 -25.76 -17.55 18.56
C LEU A 74 -25.04 -16.28 19.00
N SER A 75 -23.81 -16.43 19.51
CA SER A 75 -22.98 -15.30 19.92
C SER A 75 -21.50 -15.64 19.87
N PHE A 76 -20.67 -14.60 19.95
CA PHE A 76 -19.24 -14.72 20.22
C PHE A 76 -18.94 -14.05 21.56
N LYS A 77 -18.10 -14.67 22.37
CA LYS A 77 -17.48 -14.04 23.53
C LYS A 77 -16.16 -13.43 23.09
N LEU A 78 -16.08 -12.11 23.08
CA LEU A 78 -14.86 -11.36 22.77
C LEU A 78 -14.13 -11.03 24.07
N TYR A 79 -12.98 -11.66 24.28
CA TYR A 79 -12.11 -11.39 25.42
C TYR A 79 -11.12 -10.29 25.08
N ARG A 80 -10.87 -9.41 26.04
CA ARG A 80 -9.89 -8.32 25.94
C ARG A 80 -9.00 -8.31 27.18
N ALA A 81 -7.70 -8.20 26.99
CA ALA A 81 -6.74 -7.83 28.03
C ALA A 81 -6.07 -6.51 27.68
N VAL A 82 -5.75 -5.70 28.69
CA VAL A 82 -5.01 -4.44 28.57
C VAL A 82 -3.83 -4.52 29.53
N VAL A 83 -2.61 -4.45 29.00
CA VAL A 83 -1.38 -4.64 29.76
C VAL A 83 -0.47 -3.43 29.52
N ALA A 84 0.00 -2.79 30.59
CA ALA A 84 1.02 -1.76 30.47
C ALA A 84 2.35 -2.40 30.00
N PRO A 85 3.12 -1.76 29.10
CA PRO A 85 4.36 -2.34 28.58
C PRO A 85 5.33 -2.78 29.68
N GLU A 86 5.42 -2.02 30.76
CA GLU A 86 6.32 -2.29 31.89
C GLU A 86 5.88 -3.50 32.74
N GLN A 87 4.64 -3.94 32.60
CA GLN A 87 4.07 -5.10 33.28
C GLN A 87 4.04 -6.35 32.38
N TYR A 88 4.36 -6.19 31.10
CA TYR A 88 4.32 -7.29 30.15
C TYR A 88 5.55 -8.19 30.32
N CYS A 89 5.30 -9.50 30.30
CA CYS A 89 6.35 -10.51 30.22
C CYS A 89 5.88 -11.64 29.29
N GLU A 90 6.78 -12.15 28.44
CA GLU A 90 6.42 -13.11 27.38
C GLU A 90 5.82 -14.41 27.91
N THR A 91 6.26 -14.85 29.10
CA THR A 91 5.81 -16.11 29.72
C THR A 91 4.66 -15.93 30.71
N CYS A 92 4.21 -14.69 30.95
CA CYS A 92 3.16 -14.40 31.91
C CYS A 92 1.78 -14.75 31.32
N PRO A 93 0.87 -15.35 32.12
CA PRO A 93 -0.52 -15.50 31.68
C PRO A 93 -1.14 -14.15 31.35
N ILE A 94 -1.78 -14.04 30.17
CA ILE A 94 -2.45 -12.81 29.75
C ILE A 94 -3.73 -12.62 30.58
N PRO A 95 -3.90 -11.50 31.29
CA PRO A 95 -5.03 -11.28 32.19
C PRO A 95 -6.27 -10.81 31.41
N PHE A 96 -6.94 -11.73 30.71
CA PHE A 96 -8.21 -11.43 30.04
C PHE A 96 -9.30 -11.07 31.05
N GLY A 97 -9.98 -9.95 30.82
CA GLY A 97 -11.14 -9.54 31.61
C GLY A 97 -12.43 -10.29 31.21
N GLU A 98 -13.56 -9.85 31.78
CA GLU A 98 -14.87 -10.37 31.39
C GLU A 98 -15.13 -10.15 29.90
N PRO A 99 -15.61 -11.19 29.17
CA PRO A 99 -15.83 -11.08 27.74
C PRO A 99 -17.07 -10.23 27.40
N LEU A 100 -17.02 -9.57 26.27
CA LEU A 100 -18.18 -8.93 25.64
C LEU A 100 -18.94 -9.96 24.79
N ASP A 101 -20.26 -10.05 24.96
CA ASP A 101 -21.11 -10.83 24.08
C ASP A 101 -21.41 -10.07 22.77
N ILE A 102 -20.95 -10.63 21.66
CA ILE A 102 -21.22 -10.14 20.30
C ILE A 102 -22.31 -11.02 19.68
N PRO A 103 -23.43 -10.47 19.22
CA PRO A 103 -24.47 -11.25 18.57
C PRO A 103 -23.95 -11.97 17.32
N GLY A 104 -24.35 -13.23 17.15
CA GLY A 104 -24.06 -14.02 15.97
C GLY A 104 -25.18 -13.93 14.93
N GLY A 105 -25.39 -15.03 14.22
CA GLY A 105 -26.52 -15.25 13.32
C GLY A 105 -26.29 -16.43 12.38
N ALA A 106 -27.22 -16.59 11.45
CA ALA A 106 -27.21 -17.67 10.47
C ALA A 106 -25.94 -17.68 9.59
N ILE A 107 -25.48 -18.89 9.27
CA ILE A 107 -24.39 -19.18 8.33
C ILE A 107 -25.04 -19.59 7.01
N ALA A 108 -24.86 -18.78 5.97
CA ALA A 108 -25.41 -19.09 4.65
C ALA A 108 -24.55 -20.19 3.98
N ALA A 109 -25.22 -21.19 3.39
CA ALA A 109 -24.53 -22.27 2.70
C ALA A 109 -23.61 -21.73 1.58
N GLY A 110 -22.33 -22.14 1.61
CA GLY A 110 -21.37 -21.88 0.53
C GLY A 110 -20.69 -20.51 0.51
N LYS A 111 -20.88 -19.63 1.52
CA LYS A 111 -20.07 -18.42 1.67
C LYS A 111 -19.61 -18.21 3.12
N PRO A 112 -18.30 -18.08 3.39
CA PRO A 112 -17.81 -17.75 4.71
C PRO A 112 -18.36 -16.38 5.13
N ARG A 113 -19.14 -16.35 6.21
CA ARG A 113 -19.61 -15.12 6.83
C ARG A 113 -18.51 -14.59 7.75
N GLN A 114 -18.21 -13.29 7.66
CA GLN A 114 -17.27 -12.65 8.56
C GLN A 114 -17.99 -11.92 9.69
N ALA A 115 -17.42 -11.99 10.88
CA ALA A 115 -17.72 -11.10 11.99
C ALA A 115 -16.77 -9.90 11.93
N VAL A 116 -17.28 -8.75 12.36
CA VAL A 116 -16.51 -7.51 12.49
C VAL A 116 -16.84 -6.89 13.84
N TYR A 117 -15.81 -6.48 14.57
CA TYR A 117 -15.95 -5.71 15.80
C TYR A 117 -15.04 -4.50 15.76
N GLU A 118 -15.60 -3.32 15.99
CA GLU A 118 -14.86 -2.06 15.97
C GLU A 118 -14.90 -1.43 17.37
N THR A 119 -13.75 -0.91 17.82
CA THR A 119 -13.70 -0.15 19.06
C THR A 119 -12.70 0.99 19.00
N THR A 120 -13.11 2.16 19.49
CA THR A 120 -12.29 3.37 19.61
C THR A 120 -11.89 3.65 21.06
N LEU A 121 -12.38 2.85 22.02
CA LEU A 121 -12.17 3.04 23.45
C LEU A 121 -10.87 2.38 23.91
N LEU A 122 -9.76 2.80 23.30
CA LEU A 122 -8.43 2.30 23.57
C LEU A 122 -7.59 3.37 24.31
N ARG A 123 -6.82 2.94 25.30
CA ARG A 123 -5.96 3.78 26.15
C ARG A 123 -4.56 3.81 25.53
N PRO A 124 -4.06 4.99 25.10
CA PRO A 124 -2.73 5.09 24.52
C PRO A 124 -1.64 4.55 25.46
N GLY A 125 -0.58 3.99 24.88
CA GLY A 125 0.56 3.43 25.61
C GLY A 125 0.33 2.05 26.21
N ASN A 126 -0.72 1.31 25.82
CA ASN A 126 -1.00 -0.03 26.35
C ASN A 126 -0.95 -1.11 25.26
N LEU A 127 -0.54 -2.31 25.66
CA LEU A 127 -0.69 -3.52 24.85
C LEU A 127 -2.10 -4.08 25.01
N TYR A 128 -2.72 -4.38 23.88
CA TYR A 128 -4.02 -4.99 23.79
C TYR A 128 -3.87 -6.43 23.30
N PHE A 129 -4.62 -7.34 23.93
CA PHE A 129 -4.74 -8.73 23.49
C PHE A 129 -6.21 -9.06 23.31
N PHE A 130 -6.54 -9.71 22.19
CA PHE A 130 -7.89 -10.17 21.90
C PHE A 130 -7.90 -11.64 21.52
N LYS A 131 -8.96 -12.32 21.95
CA LYS A 131 -9.35 -13.65 21.48
C LYS A 131 -10.87 -13.75 21.48
N VAL A 132 -11.41 -14.66 20.68
CA VAL A 132 -12.84 -14.91 20.60
C VAL A 132 -13.15 -16.36 20.89
N ARG A 133 -14.34 -16.62 21.43
CA ARG A 133 -14.96 -17.94 21.47
C ARG A 133 -16.33 -17.90 20.82
N SER A 134 -16.67 -18.90 20.05
CA SER A 134 -17.96 -19.02 19.38
C SER A 134 -18.93 -19.82 20.23
N ARG A 135 -20.20 -19.42 20.23
CA ARG A 135 -21.25 -20.08 21.01
C ARG A 135 -22.47 -20.39 20.15
N THR A 136 -22.91 -21.65 20.20
CA THR A 136 -24.13 -22.16 19.54
C THR A 136 -25.24 -22.51 20.54
N GLY A 137 -24.95 -22.46 21.84
CA GLY A 137 -25.90 -22.77 22.91
C GLY A 137 -25.33 -22.49 24.29
N TRP A 138 -26.13 -22.68 25.33
CA TRP A 138 -25.72 -22.43 26.72
C TRP A 138 -24.51 -23.26 27.18
N TRP A 139 -24.37 -24.49 26.66
CA TRP A 139 -23.30 -25.43 27.01
C TRP A 139 -22.32 -25.69 25.86
N ALA A 140 -22.41 -24.92 24.78
CA ALA A 140 -21.72 -25.20 23.52
C ALA A 140 -20.90 -23.97 23.11
N GLU A 141 -19.69 -23.90 23.66
CA GLU A 141 -18.71 -22.86 23.44
C GLU A 141 -17.44 -23.50 22.87
N SER A 142 -16.82 -22.85 21.88
CA SER A 142 -15.56 -23.30 21.30
C SER A 142 -14.38 -23.11 22.25
N GLU A 143 -13.27 -23.75 21.93
CA GLU A 143 -11.96 -23.36 22.45
C GLU A 143 -11.59 -21.92 22.05
N ASP A 144 -10.53 -21.39 22.68
CA ASP A 144 -9.97 -20.09 22.36
C ASP A 144 -9.54 -19.99 20.89
N SER A 145 -9.77 -18.83 20.28
CA SER A 145 -9.15 -18.50 19.01
C SER A 145 -7.63 -18.32 19.12
N ASN A 146 -6.97 -18.14 17.97
CA ASN A 146 -5.66 -17.47 17.97
C ASN A 146 -5.77 -16.11 18.68
N ILE A 147 -4.70 -15.71 19.36
CA ILE A 147 -4.62 -14.41 20.04
C ILE A 147 -4.02 -13.41 19.06
N VAL A 148 -4.65 -12.24 18.95
CA VAL A 148 -4.04 -11.07 18.30
C VAL A 148 -3.62 -10.06 19.34
N SER A 149 -2.50 -9.39 19.09
CA SER A 149 -1.96 -8.39 20.00
C SER A 149 -1.37 -7.21 19.26
N PHE A 150 -1.55 -6.02 19.82
CA PHE A 150 -0.97 -4.78 19.30
C PHE A 150 -0.78 -3.75 20.42
N MET A 151 0.17 -2.84 20.22
CA MET A 151 0.26 -1.63 21.04
C MET A 151 -0.70 -0.57 20.48
N TRP A 152 -1.54 -0.01 21.33
CA TRP A 152 -2.31 1.18 20.96
C TRP A 152 -1.59 2.43 21.45
N ASN A 153 -1.28 3.34 20.54
CA ASN A 153 -0.85 4.69 20.86
C ASN A 153 -1.47 5.67 19.86
N ILE A 154 -1.48 6.95 20.20
CA ILE A 154 -1.91 7.97 19.24
C ILE A 154 -0.86 8.01 18.13
N PRO A 155 -1.21 7.80 16.85
CA PRO A 155 -0.21 7.72 15.80
C PRO A 155 0.50 9.06 15.53
N PRO A 156 1.70 9.03 14.91
CA PRO A 156 2.39 10.24 14.49
C PRO A 156 1.56 11.04 13.49
N ALA A 157 1.74 12.37 13.47
CA ALA A 157 1.18 13.20 12.40
C ALA A 157 1.79 12.81 11.05
N ALA A 158 1.06 13.04 9.96
CA ALA A 158 1.61 12.83 8.63
C ALA A 158 2.82 13.77 8.38
N PRO A 159 3.89 13.32 7.70
CA PRO A 159 4.99 14.19 7.29
C PRO A 159 4.49 15.40 6.50
N ALA A 160 4.94 16.59 6.92
CA ALA A 160 4.69 17.85 6.25
C ALA A 160 5.87 18.22 5.32
N ASP A 161 5.65 19.24 4.49
CA ASP A 161 6.67 19.82 3.61
C ASP A 161 7.40 18.77 2.75
N VAL A 162 6.65 17.75 2.30
CA VAL A 162 7.20 16.75 1.37
C VAL A 162 7.49 17.44 0.05
N THR A 163 8.75 17.42 -0.35
CA THR A 163 9.23 17.98 -1.61
C THR A 163 9.87 16.89 -2.46
N VAL A 164 9.74 17.03 -3.77
CA VAL A 164 10.33 16.11 -4.75
C VAL A 164 11.12 16.89 -5.80
N GLN A 165 12.31 16.40 -6.11
CA GLN A 165 13.21 16.97 -7.10
C GLN A 165 13.49 15.90 -8.16
N PRO A 166 12.91 16.02 -9.36
CA PRO A 166 13.21 15.11 -10.47
C PRO A 166 14.63 15.37 -10.99
N GLY A 167 15.32 14.30 -11.38
CA GLY A 167 16.59 14.35 -12.10
C GLY A 167 16.66 13.24 -13.14
N ASP A 168 17.83 13.09 -13.77
CA ASP A 168 18.08 12.02 -14.74
C ASP A 168 18.09 10.65 -14.04
N GLY A 169 17.10 9.81 -14.35
CA GLY A 169 16.96 8.47 -13.80
C GLY A 169 16.70 8.43 -12.29
N ARG A 170 16.32 9.56 -11.68
CA ARG A 170 16.12 9.65 -10.23
C ARG A 170 15.05 10.66 -9.81
N VAL A 171 14.48 10.45 -8.63
CA VAL A 171 13.70 11.45 -7.89
C VAL A 171 14.23 11.53 -6.48
N SER A 172 14.64 12.72 -6.05
CA SER A 172 15.04 12.96 -4.66
C SER A 172 13.85 13.52 -3.87
N LEU A 173 13.52 12.88 -2.76
CA LEU A 173 12.48 13.28 -1.83
C LEU A 173 13.11 13.83 -0.56
N ALA A 174 12.50 14.86 0.01
CA ALA A 174 12.82 15.40 1.33
C ALA A 174 11.54 15.82 2.05
N TRP A 175 11.49 15.70 3.37
CA TRP A 175 10.33 16.07 4.19
C TRP A 175 10.76 16.63 5.55
N ALA A 176 9.84 17.29 6.26
CA ALA A 176 10.10 17.75 7.61
C ALA A 176 10.06 16.58 8.61
N ALA A 177 10.94 16.61 9.61
CA ALA A 177 10.92 15.65 10.71
C ALA A 177 9.59 15.76 11.49
N VAL A 178 8.93 14.62 11.71
CA VAL A 178 7.70 14.57 12.50
C VAL A 178 8.04 14.51 13.98
N THR A 179 7.58 15.51 14.74
CA THR A 179 7.85 15.66 16.18
C THR A 179 6.59 15.63 17.04
N ALA A 180 5.42 15.51 16.40
CA ALA A 180 4.12 15.51 17.08
C ALA A 180 3.21 14.40 16.55
N ARG A 181 2.33 13.94 17.44
CA ARG A 181 1.24 13.01 17.13
C ARG A 181 0.11 13.73 16.39
N MET A 182 -0.80 12.99 15.78
CA MET A 182 -1.94 13.58 15.03
C MET A 182 -2.82 14.53 15.87
N ASN A 183 -2.83 14.39 17.19
CA ASN A 183 -3.56 15.27 18.11
C ASN A 183 -2.73 16.47 18.62
N GLY A 184 -1.54 16.69 18.07
CA GLY A 184 -0.64 17.79 18.43
C GLY A 184 0.26 17.54 19.64
N THR A 185 0.14 16.40 20.33
CA THR A 185 1.03 16.09 21.47
C THR A 185 2.45 15.73 21.00
N PRO A 186 3.52 16.08 21.75
CA PRO A 186 4.89 15.85 21.31
C PRO A 186 5.27 14.36 21.36
N ILE A 187 5.99 13.88 20.35
CA ILE A 187 6.59 12.54 20.30
C ILE A 187 7.95 12.58 20.98
N ARG A 188 8.24 11.57 21.81
CA ARG A 188 9.53 11.39 22.50
C ARG A 188 10.27 10.14 22.04
N GLU A 189 9.55 9.27 21.36
CA GLU A 189 10.00 8.00 20.84
C GLU A 189 10.66 8.20 19.46
N PRO A 190 11.53 7.28 19.01
CA PRO A 190 12.11 7.35 17.67
C PRO A 190 11.03 7.33 16.59
N VAL A 191 11.15 8.23 15.61
CA VAL A 191 10.27 8.30 14.44
C VAL A 191 11.04 7.87 13.21
N GLY A 192 10.52 6.87 12.52
CA GLY A 192 10.97 6.46 11.19
C GLY A 192 9.93 6.77 10.11
N TYR A 193 10.30 6.52 8.86
CA TYR A 193 9.49 6.86 7.69
C TYR A 193 9.41 5.70 6.70
N ARG A 194 8.23 5.52 6.09
CA ARG A 194 8.02 4.62 4.95
C ARG A 194 7.64 5.46 3.74
N VAL A 195 8.32 5.23 2.62
CA VAL A 195 8.01 5.89 1.35
C VAL A 195 7.19 4.96 0.48
N TYR A 196 6.11 5.50 -0.08
CA TYR A 196 5.22 4.82 -1.00
C TYR A 196 5.28 5.49 -2.36
N ARG A 197 5.12 4.68 -3.41
CA ARG A 197 5.10 5.16 -4.79
C ARG A 197 3.90 4.60 -5.54
N SER A 198 3.26 5.47 -6.30
CA SER A 198 2.28 5.14 -7.33
C SER A 198 2.82 5.54 -8.70
N GLN A 199 2.48 4.77 -9.73
CA GLN A 199 2.80 5.05 -11.12
C GLN A 199 1.50 5.29 -11.90
N GLY A 200 1.41 6.42 -12.61
CA GLY A 200 0.27 6.71 -13.49
C GLY A 200 -1.10 6.75 -12.81
N GLY A 201 -1.18 7.07 -11.52
CA GLY A 201 -2.43 7.10 -10.75
C GLY A 201 -2.92 5.74 -10.24
N GLY A 202 -2.08 4.68 -10.33
CA GLY A 202 -2.36 3.38 -9.72
C GLY A 202 -2.31 3.39 -8.19
N PRO A 203 -2.44 2.21 -7.54
CA PRO A 203 -2.31 2.11 -6.09
C PRO A 203 -0.91 2.47 -5.61
N PHE A 204 -0.82 3.03 -4.40
CA PHE A 204 0.45 3.24 -3.72
C PHE A 204 1.01 1.90 -3.23
N THR A 205 2.29 1.67 -3.52
CA THR A 205 3.03 0.48 -3.05
C THR A 205 4.23 0.92 -2.24
N PRO A 206 4.61 0.17 -1.18
CA PRO A 206 5.78 0.50 -0.38
C PRO A 206 7.04 0.40 -1.26
N LEU A 207 7.83 1.47 -1.25
CA LEU A 207 9.10 1.54 -1.97
C LEU A 207 10.28 1.18 -1.07
N THR A 208 10.13 1.43 0.23
CA THR A 208 11.17 1.26 1.25
C THR A 208 10.66 0.43 2.42
N GLY A 209 11.62 -0.13 3.17
CA GLY A 209 11.37 -0.43 4.59
C GLY A 209 11.29 0.85 5.42
N LEU A 210 11.51 0.71 6.72
CA LEU A 210 11.56 1.86 7.63
C LEU A 210 12.90 2.61 7.48
N LEU A 211 12.82 3.92 7.29
CA LEU A 211 13.95 4.85 7.19
C LEU A 211 14.06 5.69 8.45
N ASN A 212 15.28 6.05 8.85
CA ASN A 212 15.51 6.97 9.99
C ASN A 212 15.86 8.40 9.53
N GLU A 213 16.01 8.61 8.22
CA GLU A 213 16.34 9.89 7.60
C GLU A 213 15.09 10.59 7.09
N THR A 214 15.18 11.91 6.92
CA THR A 214 14.10 12.76 6.38
C THR A 214 14.22 13.00 4.88
N GLY A 215 14.74 12.00 4.16
CA GLY A 215 14.93 12.05 2.73
C GLY A 215 15.11 10.65 2.14
N TYR A 216 14.88 10.55 0.84
CA TYR A 216 15.04 9.31 0.08
C TYR A 216 15.28 9.61 -1.40
N VAL A 217 16.10 8.82 -2.09
CA VAL A 217 16.33 8.96 -3.53
C VAL A 217 15.83 7.71 -4.25
N ASP A 218 14.75 7.85 -5.03
CA ASP A 218 14.28 6.79 -5.91
C ASP A 218 15.09 6.78 -7.21
N THR A 219 15.90 5.75 -7.41
CA THR A 219 16.71 5.53 -8.63
C THR A 219 16.10 4.48 -9.56
N LYS A 220 14.93 3.93 -9.23
CA LYS A 220 14.21 2.92 -10.04
C LYS A 220 13.15 3.55 -10.95
N VAL A 221 13.28 4.85 -11.22
CA VAL A 221 12.37 5.61 -12.05
C VAL A 221 12.85 5.65 -13.49
N VAL A 222 11.93 5.88 -14.41
CA VAL A 222 12.23 6.07 -15.84
C VAL A 222 11.87 7.49 -16.23
N ASN A 223 12.78 8.16 -16.94
CA ASN A 223 12.55 9.51 -17.43
C ASN A 223 11.29 9.61 -18.29
N GLY A 224 10.58 10.73 -18.18
CA GLY A 224 9.31 10.98 -18.86
C GLY A 224 8.09 10.28 -18.25
N ARG A 225 8.26 9.40 -17.26
CA ARG A 225 7.12 8.76 -16.56
C ARG A 225 6.71 9.56 -15.34
N LYS A 226 5.39 9.69 -15.13
CA LYS A 226 4.82 10.34 -13.95
C LYS A 226 4.74 9.38 -12.77
N TYR A 227 5.30 9.81 -11.64
CA TYR A 227 5.25 9.12 -10.37
C TYR A 227 4.60 10.02 -9.32
N SER A 228 3.86 9.40 -8.40
CA SER A 228 3.32 10.06 -7.22
C SER A 228 3.92 9.39 -5.98
N TYR A 229 4.31 10.17 -4.98
CA TYR A 229 4.92 9.68 -3.75
C TYR A 229 4.13 10.12 -2.53
N GLN A 230 4.12 9.25 -1.52
CA GLN A 230 3.63 9.57 -0.19
C GLN A 230 4.66 9.11 0.84
N VAL A 231 4.73 9.81 1.96
CA VAL A 231 5.60 9.45 3.08
C VAL A 231 4.71 9.24 4.30
N GLN A 232 4.88 8.11 4.99
CA GLN A 232 4.21 7.81 6.24
C GLN A 232 5.21 7.89 7.38
N ALA A 233 4.87 8.60 8.45
CA ALA A 233 5.63 8.56 9.70
C ALA A 233 5.21 7.35 10.53
N VAL A 234 6.16 6.74 11.22
CA VAL A 234 5.96 5.56 12.06
C VAL A 234 6.73 5.78 13.35
N THR A 235 6.04 5.65 14.48
CA THR A 235 6.68 5.74 15.80
C THR A 235 7.08 4.34 16.26
N MET A 236 8.31 4.22 16.74
CA MET A 236 8.90 2.96 17.20
C MET A 236 8.79 2.82 18.72
N TYR A 237 8.30 1.67 19.15
CA TYR A 237 8.24 1.25 20.55
C TYR A 237 8.99 -0.08 20.71
N GLU A 238 9.35 -0.41 21.96
CA GLU A 238 10.03 -1.67 22.26
C GLU A 238 9.22 -2.90 21.81
N MET A 239 7.89 -2.81 21.93
CA MET A 239 6.95 -3.90 21.65
C MET A 239 6.17 -3.71 20.32
N GLY A 240 6.65 -2.88 19.40
CA GLY A 240 6.07 -2.74 18.08
C GLY A 240 6.11 -1.33 17.49
N GLU A 241 5.33 -1.12 16.44
CA GLU A 241 5.29 0.14 15.70
C GLU A 241 3.87 0.69 15.63
N VAL A 242 3.75 2.02 15.64
CA VAL A 242 2.47 2.71 15.41
C VAL A 242 2.62 3.62 14.19
N GLY A 243 2.00 3.23 13.09
CA GLY A 243 2.00 3.99 11.83
C GLY A 243 0.94 5.08 11.81
N GLY A 244 1.33 6.29 11.40
CA GLY A 244 0.42 7.42 11.21
C GLY A 244 -0.24 7.48 9.85
N GLY A 245 -0.92 8.59 9.57
CA GLY A 245 -1.41 8.89 8.22
C GLY A 245 -0.24 9.13 7.25
N ALA A 246 -0.47 8.84 5.96
CA ALA A 246 0.46 9.20 4.90
C ALA A 246 0.32 10.69 4.54
N SER A 247 1.41 11.29 4.06
CA SER A 247 1.40 12.65 3.52
C SER A 247 0.43 12.79 2.35
N GLN A 248 0.09 14.04 2.01
CA GLN A 248 -0.52 14.30 0.70
C GLN A 248 0.42 13.83 -0.42
N PRO A 249 -0.13 13.29 -1.51
CA PRO A 249 0.68 12.79 -2.61
C PRO A 249 1.38 13.94 -3.33
N VAL A 250 2.66 13.75 -3.63
CA VAL A 250 3.48 14.69 -4.40
C VAL A 250 3.94 14.04 -5.71
N GLU A 251 3.90 14.78 -6.80
CA GLU A 251 4.16 14.24 -8.13
C GLU A 251 5.52 14.66 -8.68
N ALA A 252 6.19 13.75 -9.36
CA ALA A 252 7.44 14.03 -10.08
C ALA A 252 7.45 13.33 -11.44
N VAL A 253 8.04 14.01 -12.42
CA VAL A 253 8.40 13.44 -13.72
C VAL A 253 9.92 13.58 -13.86
N PRO A 254 10.69 12.50 -13.65
CA PRO A 254 12.12 12.49 -13.90
C PRO A 254 12.38 12.86 -15.35
N VAL A 255 13.38 13.69 -15.59
CA VAL A 255 13.74 14.17 -16.93
C VAL A 255 15.25 14.26 -17.02
N ASP A 256 15.79 13.74 -18.12
CA ASP A 256 17.17 14.00 -18.47
C ASP A 256 17.26 15.42 -19.06
N ARG A 257 18.11 16.25 -18.45
CA ARG A 257 18.38 17.62 -18.88
C ARG A 257 19.88 17.85 -19.09
N THR A 258 20.68 16.79 -19.12
CA THR A 258 22.14 16.89 -19.16
C THR A 258 22.61 16.56 -20.56
N PRO A 259 23.07 17.55 -21.35
CA PRO A 259 23.60 17.27 -22.66
C PRO A 259 24.85 16.38 -22.61
N PRO A 260 25.09 15.58 -23.67
CA PRO A 260 26.35 14.89 -23.83
C PRO A 260 27.53 15.88 -24.06
N PRO A 261 28.78 15.44 -23.95
CA PRO A 261 29.94 16.26 -24.30
C PRO A 261 29.95 16.67 -25.78
N ALA A 262 30.48 17.86 -26.07
CA ALA A 262 30.65 18.34 -27.43
C ALA A 262 31.72 17.53 -28.20
N PRO A 263 31.54 17.28 -29.51
CA PRO A 263 32.56 16.68 -30.36
C PRO A 263 33.82 17.56 -30.44
N VAL A 264 34.97 16.91 -30.59
CA VAL A 264 36.26 17.55 -30.81
C VAL A 264 36.88 17.04 -32.11
N GLY A 265 37.97 17.67 -32.55
CA GLY A 265 38.71 17.23 -33.74
C GLY A 265 37.93 17.41 -35.05
N VAL A 266 36.97 18.33 -35.09
CA VAL A 266 36.18 18.61 -36.29
C VAL A 266 37.08 19.11 -37.41
N LYS A 267 37.00 18.46 -38.57
CA LYS A 267 37.72 18.80 -39.79
C LYS A 267 36.77 18.77 -40.96
N ALA A 268 36.93 19.71 -41.88
CA ALA A 268 36.19 19.75 -43.13
C ALA A 268 37.18 19.67 -44.30
N VAL A 269 36.87 18.83 -45.29
CA VAL A 269 37.73 18.58 -46.45
C VAL A 269 36.93 18.68 -47.73
N MET A 270 37.37 19.53 -48.67
CA MET A 270 36.81 19.59 -50.01
C MET A 270 37.03 18.27 -50.76
N THR A 271 36.01 17.81 -51.47
CA THR A 271 36.05 16.63 -52.33
C THR A 271 35.47 16.95 -53.71
N SER A 272 35.56 16.02 -54.65
CA SER A 272 34.95 16.19 -55.98
C SER A 272 33.43 16.28 -55.98
N THR A 273 32.76 15.92 -54.86
CA THR A 273 31.30 15.86 -54.76
C THR A 273 30.70 16.75 -53.67
N GLY A 274 31.50 17.61 -53.04
CA GLY A 274 31.08 18.46 -51.91
C GLY A 274 32.13 18.52 -50.80
N VAL A 275 31.70 18.76 -49.56
CA VAL A 275 32.58 18.81 -48.37
C VAL A 275 32.30 17.61 -47.47
N LYS A 276 33.37 16.92 -47.06
CA LYS A 276 33.31 15.89 -46.01
C LYS A 276 33.68 16.52 -44.67
N VAL A 277 32.74 16.48 -43.73
CA VAL A 277 32.97 16.91 -42.34
C VAL A 277 33.17 15.65 -41.50
N VAL A 278 34.28 15.57 -40.78
CA VAL A 278 34.64 14.46 -39.91
C VAL A 278 34.98 14.98 -38.52
N TRP A 279 34.74 14.18 -37.49
CA TRP A 279 35.04 14.52 -36.10
C TRP A 279 35.47 13.28 -35.32
N ASP A 280 36.07 13.49 -34.15
CA ASP A 280 36.43 12.39 -33.26
C ASP A 280 35.17 11.84 -32.57
N PRO A 281 35.05 10.51 -32.41
CA PRO A 281 33.89 9.91 -31.76
C PRO A 281 33.80 10.34 -30.29
N VAL A 282 32.62 10.82 -29.87
CA VAL A 282 32.35 11.15 -28.47
C VAL A 282 32.00 9.86 -27.70
N GLN A 283 32.92 9.42 -26.86
CA GLN A 283 32.75 8.24 -26.00
C GLN A 283 31.94 8.61 -24.75
N HIS A 284 30.62 8.69 -24.90
CA HIS A 284 29.71 8.92 -23.78
C HIS A 284 28.42 8.11 -23.93
N ARG A 285 27.95 7.50 -22.83
CA ARG A 285 26.80 6.57 -22.84
C ARG A 285 25.49 7.18 -23.33
N ASP A 286 25.36 8.51 -23.25
CA ASP A 286 24.13 9.22 -23.56
C ASP A 286 24.09 9.71 -25.02
N VAL A 287 25.23 9.68 -25.75
CA VAL A 287 25.28 10.10 -27.15
C VAL A 287 24.47 9.13 -28.03
N ARG A 288 23.54 9.65 -28.81
CA ARG A 288 22.73 8.92 -29.80
C ARG A 288 22.96 9.40 -31.22
N GLY A 289 23.55 10.58 -31.38
CA GLY A 289 23.93 11.11 -32.68
C GLY A 289 24.62 12.46 -32.57
N TYR A 290 24.75 13.10 -33.71
CA TYR A 290 25.37 14.40 -33.88
C TYR A 290 24.51 15.28 -34.77
N ARG A 291 24.49 16.59 -34.52
CA ARG A 291 23.95 17.59 -35.45
C ARG A 291 25.11 18.33 -36.12
N VAL A 292 25.04 18.44 -37.43
CA VAL A 292 26.08 19.11 -38.23
C VAL A 292 25.54 20.44 -38.75
N TYR A 293 26.29 21.49 -38.48
CA TYR A 293 25.93 22.86 -38.74
C TYR A 293 26.89 23.50 -39.73
N ARG A 294 26.40 24.49 -40.48
CA ARG A 294 27.21 25.30 -41.38
C ARG A 294 26.88 26.77 -41.23
N ARG A 295 27.88 27.62 -41.23
CA ARG A 295 27.73 29.08 -41.16
C ARG A 295 28.57 29.75 -42.23
N VAL A 296 27.98 30.63 -43.03
CA VAL A 296 28.76 31.45 -43.97
C VAL A 296 29.39 32.63 -43.21
N GLU A 297 30.57 33.09 -43.65
CA GLU A 297 31.18 34.29 -43.08
C GLU A 297 30.21 35.49 -43.16
N GLY A 298 30.06 36.22 -42.06
CA GLY A 298 29.12 37.33 -41.91
C GLY A 298 27.71 36.92 -41.44
N GLU A 299 27.34 35.63 -41.52
CA GLU A 299 26.10 35.13 -40.92
C GLU A 299 26.25 34.96 -39.41
N ARG A 300 25.20 35.36 -38.67
CA ARG A 300 25.16 35.27 -37.20
C ARG A 300 24.81 33.88 -36.68
N GLN A 301 23.96 33.15 -37.40
CA GLN A 301 23.48 31.84 -36.96
C GLN A 301 23.91 30.77 -37.94
N PRO A 302 24.44 29.64 -37.45
CA PRO A 302 24.64 28.49 -38.30
C PRO A 302 23.30 27.86 -38.71
N VAL A 303 23.28 27.25 -39.89
CA VAL A 303 22.18 26.46 -40.42
C VAL A 303 22.43 24.98 -40.13
N LEU A 304 21.42 24.28 -39.59
CA LEU A 304 21.46 22.82 -39.43
C LEU A 304 21.42 22.14 -40.80
N LEU A 305 22.44 21.35 -41.12
CA LEU A 305 22.50 20.57 -42.35
C LEU A 305 21.86 19.18 -42.18
N GLY A 306 21.99 18.58 -41.00
CA GLY A 306 21.39 17.29 -40.73
C GLY A 306 21.88 16.64 -39.44
N GLU A 307 21.30 15.46 -39.16
CA GLU A 307 21.63 14.61 -38.03
C GLU A 307 22.33 13.32 -38.49
N VAL A 308 23.35 12.90 -37.75
CA VAL A 308 24.12 11.67 -38.00
C VAL A 308 24.00 10.77 -36.77
N LYS A 309 23.54 9.52 -36.94
CA LYS A 309 23.45 8.55 -35.83
C LYS A 309 24.81 7.91 -35.56
N VAL A 310 25.11 7.66 -34.30
CA VAL A 310 26.28 6.84 -33.91
C VAL A 310 26.18 5.43 -34.53
N PRO A 311 27.31 4.78 -34.90
CA PRO A 311 28.69 5.19 -34.64
C PRO A 311 29.31 6.09 -35.73
N ALA A 312 28.54 6.57 -36.71
CA ALA A 312 29.10 7.40 -37.78
C ALA A 312 29.60 8.75 -37.25
N THR A 313 30.81 9.14 -37.68
CA THR A 313 31.47 10.41 -37.33
C THR A 313 31.84 11.22 -38.58
N ILE A 314 31.02 11.09 -39.61
CA ILE A 314 31.20 11.72 -40.92
C ILE A 314 29.87 12.22 -41.46
N PHE A 315 29.90 13.39 -42.09
CA PHE A 315 28.78 13.98 -42.81
C PHE A 315 29.23 14.52 -44.18
N ASP A 316 28.41 14.24 -45.19
CA ASP A 316 28.67 14.65 -46.58
C ASP A 316 27.77 15.85 -46.94
N ASP A 317 28.31 17.08 -46.91
CA ASP A 317 27.64 18.26 -47.45
C ASP A 317 27.83 18.31 -48.98
N ARG A 318 26.82 17.83 -49.71
CA ARG A 318 26.81 17.79 -51.18
C ARG A 318 26.45 19.13 -51.84
N THR A 319 26.13 20.14 -51.03
CA THR A 319 25.68 21.45 -51.51
C THR A 319 26.44 22.57 -50.78
N PRO A 320 27.79 22.60 -50.87
CA PRO A 320 28.56 23.65 -50.21
C PRO A 320 28.19 25.03 -50.77
N PRO A 321 28.25 26.08 -49.94
CA PRO A 321 27.82 27.41 -50.33
C PRO A 321 28.76 27.98 -51.40
N GLY A 322 28.25 28.88 -52.23
CA GLY A 322 29.07 29.65 -53.19
C GLY A 322 29.94 30.74 -52.54
N ALA A 323 30.13 30.72 -51.23
CA ALA A 323 30.84 31.73 -50.46
C ALA A 323 32.37 31.60 -50.59
N VAL A 324 33.09 32.67 -50.24
CA VAL A 324 34.56 32.65 -50.17
C VAL A 324 35.04 31.89 -48.93
N ARG A 325 34.34 32.04 -47.81
CA ARG A 325 34.68 31.46 -46.51
C ARG A 325 33.42 31.01 -45.78
N TRP A 326 33.47 29.82 -45.19
CA TRP A 326 32.39 29.27 -44.37
C TRP A 326 32.95 28.29 -43.34
N PHE A 327 32.12 27.93 -42.37
CA PHE A 327 32.52 27.16 -41.19
C PHE A 327 31.56 25.99 -40.98
N TYR A 328 32.09 24.88 -40.47
CA TYR A 328 31.29 23.75 -39.98
C TYR A 328 31.50 23.56 -38.49
N SER A 329 30.43 23.25 -37.77
CA SER A 329 30.49 22.83 -36.37
C SER A 329 29.59 21.64 -36.14
N VAL A 330 29.88 20.88 -35.09
CA VAL A 330 29.14 19.66 -34.75
C VAL A 330 28.78 19.69 -33.28
N SER A 331 27.55 19.32 -32.94
CA SER A 331 27.13 19.08 -31.56
C SER A 331 26.75 17.61 -31.39
N SER A 332 26.82 17.12 -30.15
CA SER A 332 26.32 15.80 -29.77
C SER A 332 24.87 15.92 -29.32
N ILE A 333 24.07 14.92 -29.64
CA ILE A 333 22.68 14.80 -29.16
C ILE A 333 22.46 13.49 -28.43
N ASP A 334 21.61 13.53 -27.41
CA ASP A 334 21.19 12.34 -26.65
C ASP A 334 19.87 11.72 -27.17
N GLY A 335 19.30 10.82 -26.37
CA GLY A 335 18.00 10.19 -26.63
C GLY A 335 16.86 10.71 -25.74
N ALA A 336 17.05 11.83 -25.04
CA ALA A 336 16.04 12.41 -24.16
C ALA A 336 14.87 12.99 -24.98
N SER A 337 13.76 13.28 -24.29
CA SER A 337 12.59 13.95 -24.87
C SER A 337 12.15 15.11 -23.97
N PRO A 338 12.40 16.38 -24.35
CA PRO A 338 13.11 16.81 -25.55
C PRO A 338 14.59 16.39 -25.55
N VAL A 339 15.18 16.27 -26.74
CA VAL A 339 16.61 15.91 -26.92
C VAL A 339 17.50 16.97 -26.29
N ASN A 340 18.48 16.57 -25.49
CA ASN A 340 19.52 17.47 -25.03
C ASN A 340 20.65 17.52 -26.07
N GLU A 341 21.09 18.73 -26.37
CA GLU A 341 22.13 19.01 -27.34
C GLU A 341 23.31 19.71 -26.65
N SER A 342 24.51 19.24 -26.94
CA SER A 342 25.74 19.84 -26.40
C SER A 342 25.95 21.26 -26.97
N PRO A 343 26.83 22.06 -26.36
CA PRO A 343 27.45 23.17 -27.09
C PRO A 343 28.06 22.68 -28.42
N ALA A 344 28.14 23.57 -29.41
CA ALA A 344 28.81 23.26 -30.66
C ALA A 344 30.32 23.07 -30.42
N SER A 345 30.94 22.22 -31.23
CA SER A 345 32.40 22.11 -31.32
C SER A 345 33.04 23.44 -31.74
N GLU A 346 34.36 23.50 -31.63
CA GLU A 346 35.17 24.45 -32.40
C GLU A 346 34.86 24.31 -33.90
N GLU A 347 34.90 25.44 -34.61
CA GLU A 347 34.56 25.49 -36.03
C GLU A 347 35.71 24.98 -36.90
N ALA A 348 35.39 24.09 -37.84
CA ALA A 348 36.25 23.73 -38.95
C ALA A 348 36.03 24.70 -40.10
N GLU A 349 37.10 25.39 -40.47
CA GLU A 349 37.07 26.45 -41.46
C GLU A 349 37.30 25.94 -42.88
N MET A 350 36.59 26.54 -43.84
CA MET A 350 36.70 26.27 -45.26
C MET A 350 36.86 27.55 -46.06
N PHE A 351 37.65 27.44 -47.14
CA PHE A 351 37.83 28.47 -48.15
C PHE A 351 37.60 27.87 -49.53
N ARG A 352 37.08 28.70 -50.43
CA ARG A 352 37.00 28.36 -51.86
C ARG A 352 38.28 28.72 -52.60
#